data_AF-A0A0N8GMM8-F1
#
_entry.id   AF-A0A0N8GMM8-F1
#
_cell.length_a   1.000
_cell.length_b   1.000
_cell.length_c   1.000
_cell.angle_alpha   90.00
_cell.angle_beta   90.00
_cell.angle_gamma   90.00
#
_symmetry.space_group_name_H-M   'P 1'
#
loop_
_entity.id
_entity.type
_entity.pdbx_description
1 polymer ?
#
loop_
_entity_poly.entity_id
_entity_poly.type
_entity_poly.pdbx_seq_one_letter_code
_entity_poly.pdbx_strand_id
1 'polypeptide(L)'
;MQETKFALRKKKIGCVFIGLSLFFIFGIVAAVANMILNFSFSTVLGSLAILLVCGGLGYFLVLTSLLNNPPTVTLNADGIEIIGLGMLVRQAAAWAEVEAVEAVYQEIQKQKALTIKLLPPKAPLLIPESAVDDFANFSAVVKAHFLAHQGAAVRAAQGIAMKMEKTDVSPAGKRPTKPSGDVVFDREERIEAPELGATFIYQIYTAPDAASAQAFLAKTPVHDAHVYILVHTPEGITYCRDVQGTYTQ
;
A
#
# COMPACT_ATOMS: atom_id res chain seq x y z
N MET A 1 -4.79 -18.33 -3.67
CA MET A 1 -4.95 -17.50 -4.88
C MET A 1 -3.73 -17.68 -5.76
N GLN A 2 -3.91 -17.67 -7.08
CA GLN A 2 -2.81 -17.76 -8.04
C GLN A 2 -2.18 -16.37 -8.23
N GLU A 3 -0.85 -16.28 -8.16
CA GLU A 3 -0.08 -15.05 -8.42
C GLU A 3 -0.39 -14.52 -9.82
N THR A 4 -0.79 -13.25 -9.91
CA THR A 4 -1.12 -12.59 -11.19
C THR A 4 -0.17 -11.44 -11.44
N LYS A 5 0.54 -11.47 -12.58
CA LYS A 5 1.51 -10.43 -12.96
C LYS A 5 0.99 -9.60 -14.12
N PHE A 6 1.04 -8.29 -13.96
CA PHE A 6 0.72 -7.32 -15.00
C PHE A 6 1.98 -6.54 -15.37
N ALA A 7 2.31 -6.52 -16.66
CA ALA A 7 3.29 -5.57 -17.18
C ALA A 7 2.63 -4.19 -17.28
N LEU A 8 3.28 -3.17 -16.71
CA LEU A 8 2.91 -1.79 -16.91
C LEU A 8 3.44 -1.33 -18.28
N ARG A 9 2.62 -0.54 -18.98
CA ARG A 9 2.87 -0.08 -20.34
C ARG A 9 4.19 0.69 -20.38
N LYS A 10 5.13 0.21 -21.19
CA LYS A 10 6.31 1.00 -21.56
C LYS A 10 5.80 2.25 -22.27
N LYS A 11 5.97 3.43 -21.67
CA LYS A 11 5.82 4.72 -22.38
C LYS A 11 6.57 4.57 -23.71
N LYS A 12 6.07 5.12 -24.83
CA LYS A 12 6.70 5.04 -26.17
C LYS A 12 8.11 5.64 -26.15
N ILE A 13 9.06 4.89 -25.62
CA ILE A 13 10.46 5.24 -25.44
C ILE A 13 11.22 4.92 -26.73
N GLY A 14 10.66 4.07 -27.61
CA GLY A 14 11.31 3.62 -28.85
C GLY A 14 11.75 4.74 -29.80
N CYS A 15 10.92 5.78 -30.03
CA CYS A 15 11.31 6.89 -30.92
C CYS A 15 12.41 7.77 -30.30
N VAL A 16 12.36 8.00 -28.98
CA VAL A 16 13.39 8.77 -28.28
C VAL A 16 14.69 7.97 -28.23
N PHE A 17 14.62 6.66 -28.04
CA PHE A 17 15.75 5.75 -28.03
C PHE A 17 16.46 5.71 -29.38
N ILE A 18 15.74 5.54 -30.49
CA ILE A 18 16.32 5.54 -31.84
C ILE A 18 16.97 6.90 -32.14
N GLY A 19 16.30 8.01 -31.81
CA GLY A 19 16.84 9.36 -32.00
C GLY A 19 18.13 9.59 -31.21
N LEU A 20 18.17 9.19 -29.93
CA LEU A 20 19.36 9.33 -29.08
C LEU A 20 20.50 8.39 -29.48
N SER A 21 20.21 7.15 -29.87
CA SER A 21 21.24 6.20 -30.32
C SER A 21 21.93 6.70 -31.59
N LEU A 22 21.18 7.24 -32.55
CA LEU A 22 21.76 7.88 -33.73
C LEU A 22 22.62 9.09 -33.33
N PHE A 23 22.15 9.92 -32.41
CA PHE A 23 22.89 11.10 -31.92
C PHE A 23 24.20 10.71 -31.21
N PHE A 24 24.20 9.62 -30.43
CA PHE A 24 25.38 9.09 -29.77
C PHE A 24 26.41 8.54 -30.77
N ILE A 25 25.96 7.80 -31.79
CA ILE A 25 26.83 7.32 -32.87
C ILE A 25 27.47 8.51 -33.61
N PHE A 26 26.70 9.55 -33.92
CA PHE A 26 27.24 10.79 -34.52
C PHE A 26 28.26 11.48 -33.60
N GLY A 27 28.02 11.50 -32.29
CA GLY A 27 28.97 12.04 -31.30
C GLY A 27 30.29 11.29 -31.27
N ILE A 28 30.27 9.96 -31.30
CA ILE A 28 31.48 9.12 -31.38
C ILE A 28 32.22 9.38 -32.69
N VAL A 29 31.51 9.40 -33.83
CA VAL A 29 32.12 9.64 -35.15
C VAL A 29 32.79 11.01 -35.20
N ALA A 30 32.15 12.05 -34.65
CA ALA A 30 32.72 13.39 -34.56
C ALA A 30 33.96 13.42 -33.65
N ALA A 31 33.93 12.74 -32.50
CA ALA A 31 35.08 12.67 -31.60
C ALA A 31 36.28 11.92 -32.23
N VAL A 32 36.03 10.79 -32.89
CA VAL A 32 37.05 10.01 -33.60
C VAL A 32 37.61 10.80 -34.78
N ALA A 33 36.76 11.47 -35.56
CA ALA A 33 37.19 12.36 -36.63
C ALA A 33 38.08 13.49 -36.08
N ASN A 34 37.72 14.07 -34.95
CA ASN A 34 38.54 15.12 -34.30
C ASN A 34 39.91 14.60 -33.85
N MET A 35 39.96 13.36 -33.33
CA MET A 35 41.18 12.73 -32.81
C MET A 35 42.13 12.25 -33.92
N ILE A 36 41.60 11.77 -35.05
CA ILE A 36 42.39 11.26 -36.18
C ILE A 36 42.77 12.36 -37.18
N LEU A 37 41.84 13.28 -37.47
CA LEU A 37 42.01 14.30 -38.52
C LEU A 37 42.50 15.65 -37.98
N ASN A 38 42.79 15.75 -36.67
CA ASN A 38 43.36 16.93 -36.02
C ASN A 38 42.54 18.22 -36.29
N PHE A 39 41.21 18.09 -36.40
CA PHE A 39 40.32 19.24 -36.54
C PHE A 39 40.37 20.07 -35.24
N SER A 40 40.65 21.36 -35.36
CA SER A 40 40.55 22.29 -34.24
C SER A 40 39.11 22.78 -34.13
N PHE A 41 38.22 21.93 -33.61
CA PHE A 41 36.97 22.45 -33.08
C PHE A 41 37.31 23.28 -31.83
N SER A 42 36.76 24.50 -31.72
CA SER A 42 37.01 25.37 -30.57
C SER A 42 36.78 24.59 -29.27
N THR A 43 37.60 24.84 -28.25
CA THR A 43 37.59 24.11 -26.97
C THR A 43 36.19 23.99 -26.36
N VAL A 44 35.31 24.96 -26.64
CA VAL A 44 33.90 24.96 -26.23
C VAL A 44 33.09 23.86 -26.95
N LEU A 45 33.26 23.69 -28.25
CA LEU A 45 32.53 22.68 -29.03
C LEU A 45 32.96 21.25 -28.67
N GLY A 46 34.25 21.04 -28.43
CA GLY A 46 34.78 19.76 -27.93
C GLY A 46 34.24 19.42 -26.53
N SER A 47 34.21 20.41 -25.63
CA SER A 47 33.66 20.24 -24.28
C SER A 47 32.17 19.91 -24.30
N LEU A 48 31.40 20.59 -25.16
CA LEU A 48 29.96 20.36 -25.33
C LEU A 48 29.67 18.96 -25.87
N ALA A 49 30.48 18.50 -26.84
CA ALA A 49 30.37 17.15 -27.40
C ALA A 49 30.65 16.07 -26.33
N ILE A 50 31.68 16.25 -25.49
CA ILE A 50 31.99 15.32 -24.41
C ILE A 50 30.86 15.27 -23.37
N LEU A 51 30.33 16.42 -22.95
CA LEU A 51 29.18 16.49 -22.05
C LEU A 51 27.94 15.80 -22.63
N LEU A 52 27.68 15.97 -23.93
CA LEU A 52 26.59 15.30 -24.64
C LEU A 52 26.78 13.78 -24.71
N VAL A 53 27.99 13.31 -24.99
CA VAL A 53 28.31 11.87 -25.05
C VAL A 53 28.19 11.23 -23.66
N CYS A 54 28.77 11.84 -22.62
CA CYS A 54 28.69 11.34 -21.25
C CYS A 54 27.26 11.38 -20.68
N GLY A 55 26.54 12.49 -20.91
CA GLY A 55 25.13 12.62 -20.53
C GLY A 55 24.22 11.64 -21.29
N GLY A 56 24.47 11.45 -22.59
CA GLY A 56 23.79 10.49 -23.43
C GLY A 56 24.02 9.04 -22.98
N LEU A 57 25.25 8.69 -22.59
CA LEU A 57 25.58 7.35 -22.08
C LEU A 57 24.89 7.07 -20.74
N GLY A 58 24.90 8.02 -19.81
CA GLY A 58 24.19 7.90 -18.53
C GLY A 58 22.68 7.71 -18.73
N TYR A 59 22.07 8.49 -19.61
CA TYR A 59 20.65 8.36 -19.95
C TYR A 59 20.34 7.03 -20.65
N PHE A 60 21.22 6.57 -21.55
CA PHE A 60 21.09 5.28 -22.24
C PHE A 60 21.14 4.09 -21.27
N LEU A 61 22.03 4.12 -20.28
CA LEU A 61 22.13 3.08 -19.24
C LEU A 61 20.86 3.03 -18.37
N VAL A 62 20.33 4.19 -17.99
CA VAL A 62 19.05 4.27 -17.26
C VAL A 62 17.89 3.74 -18.12
N LEU A 63 17.85 4.09 -19.41
CA LEU A 63 16.82 3.60 -20.33
C LEU A 63 16.91 2.09 -20.58
N THR A 64 18.11 1.54 -20.77
CA THR A 64 18.32 0.11 -20.98
C THR A 64 17.97 -0.70 -19.72
N SER A 65 18.26 -0.16 -18.54
CA SER A 65 17.81 -0.74 -17.27
C SER A 65 16.28 -0.81 -17.18
N LEU A 66 15.58 0.28 -17.54
CA LEU A 66 14.10 0.34 -17.61
C LEU A 66 13.50 -0.56 -18.69
N LEU A 67 14.22 -0.78 -19.80
CA LEU A 67 13.77 -1.65 -20.88
C LEU A 67 13.92 -3.13 -20.52
N ASN A 68 14.98 -3.50 -19.79
CA ASN A 68 15.27 -4.88 -19.39
C ASN A 68 14.49 -5.32 -18.13
N ASN A 69 14.15 -4.39 -17.24
CA ASN A 69 13.28 -4.63 -16.09
C ASN A 69 11.98 -3.84 -16.24
N PRO A 70 11.01 -4.38 -17.02
CA PRO A 70 9.75 -3.68 -17.21
C PRO A 70 9.06 -3.46 -15.86
N PRO A 71 8.41 -2.31 -15.67
CA PRO A 71 7.60 -2.08 -14.49
C PRO A 71 6.49 -3.15 -14.42
N THR A 72 6.40 -3.86 -13.30
CA THR A 72 5.44 -4.94 -13.08
C THR A 72 4.63 -4.72 -11.82
N VAL A 73 3.33 -4.97 -11.90
CA VAL A 73 2.46 -5.13 -10.74
C VAL A 73 2.21 -6.61 -10.53
N THR A 74 2.56 -7.10 -9.35
CA THR A 74 2.32 -8.48 -8.92
C THR A 74 1.23 -8.49 -7.86
N LEU A 75 0.21 -9.33 -8.08
CA LEU A 75 -0.89 -9.55 -7.16
C LEU A 75 -0.78 -10.96 -6.60
N ASN A 76 -0.62 -11.06 -5.29
CA ASN A 76 -0.47 -12.31 -4.56
C ASN A 76 -1.60 -12.49 -3.54
N ALA A 77 -1.63 -13.64 -2.87
CA ALA A 77 -2.58 -13.90 -1.80
C ALA A 77 -2.43 -12.93 -0.62
N ASP A 78 -1.23 -12.40 -0.41
CA ASP A 78 -0.90 -11.57 0.75
C ASP A 78 -1.04 -10.06 0.46
N GLY A 79 -0.97 -9.65 -0.81
CA GLY A 79 -1.04 -8.23 -1.16
C GLY A 79 -0.78 -7.89 -2.62
N ILE A 80 -0.58 -6.60 -2.85
CA ILE A 80 -0.15 -6.01 -4.11
C ILE A 80 1.28 -5.52 -3.99
N GLU A 81 2.07 -5.79 -5.01
CA GLU A 81 3.44 -5.31 -5.14
C GLU A 81 3.63 -4.61 -6.48
N ILE A 82 4.28 -3.45 -6.45
CA ILE A 82 4.59 -2.64 -7.62
C ILE A 82 6.11 -2.49 -7.67
N ILE A 83 6.71 -3.05 -8.72
CA ILE A 83 8.14 -2.95 -9.00
C ILE A 83 8.32 -2.19 -10.30
N GLY A 84 9.13 -1.13 -10.28
CA GLY A 84 9.55 -0.42 -11.48
C GLY A 84 8.61 0.73 -11.85
N LEU A 85 9.23 1.91 -11.98
CA LEU A 85 8.72 3.14 -12.63
C LEU A 85 9.77 4.26 -12.50
N GLY A 86 11.06 3.95 -12.67
CA GLY A 86 12.12 4.88 -12.24
C GLY A 86 12.11 5.17 -10.73
N MET A 87 11.37 4.36 -9.96
CA MET A 87 11.34 4.42 -8.50
C MET A 87 12.44 3.54 -7.94
N LEU A 88 13.28 4.13 -7.07
CA LEU A 88 14.31 3.42 -6.31
C LEU A 88 13.72 2.45 -5.26
N VAL A 89 12.41 2.53 -5.00
CA VAL A 89 11.77 1.87 -3.86
C VAL A 89 10.59 1.02 -4.32
N ARG A 90 10.63 -0.26 -3.92
CA ARG A 90 9.54 -1.24 -4.03
C ARG A 90 8.33 -0.73 -3.23
N GLN A 91 7.18 -0.58 -3.88
CA GLN A 91 5.92 -0.28 -3.18
C GLN A 91 5.13 -1.58 -3.02
N ALA A 92 4.85 -1.96 -1.78
CA ALA A 92 4.04 -3.13 -1.46
C ALA A 92 2.99 -2.73 -0.43
N ALA A 93 1.80 -3.32 -0.54
CA ALA A 93 0.74 -3.19 0.44
C ALA A 93 0.08 -4.56 0.64
N ALA A 94 -0.05 -4.97 1.90
CA ALA A 94 -0.78 -6.18 2.23
C ALA A 94 -2.29 -5.94 2.11
N TRP A 95 -3.06 -6.95 1.72
CA TRP A 95 -4.52 -6.79 1.55
C TRP A 95 -5.24 -6.39 2.85
N ALA A 96 -4.70 -6.78 4.00
CA ALA A 96 -5.20 -6.37 5.32
C ALA A 96 -5.04 -4.86 5.59
N GLU A 97 -4.10 -4.20 4.91
CA GLU A 97 -3.84 -2.77 5.04
C GLU A 97 -4.64 -1.94 4.04
N VAL A 98 -5.30 -2.58 3.08
CA VAL A 98 -6.09 -1.94 2.03
C VAL A 98 -7.51 -1.71 2.55
N GLU A 99 -7.91 -0.45 2.64
CA GLU A 99 -9.27 -0.05 3.01
C GLU A 99 -10.21 -0.19 1.82
N ALA A 100 -9.80 0.32 0.65
CA ALA A 100 -10.63 0.31 -0.55
C ALA A 100 -9.80 0.37 -1.84
N VAL A 101 -10.36 -0.19 -2.91
CA VAL A 101 -9.80 -0.14 -4.28
C VAL A 101 -10.82 0.51 -5.22
N GLU A 102 -10.53 1.72 -5.67
CA GLU A 102 -11.44 2.53 -6.49
C GLU A 102 -10.75 3.01 -7.76
N ALA A 103 -11.44 2.94 -8.91
CA ALA A 103 -10.95 3.54 -10.15
C ALA A 103 -11.62 4.91 -10.32
N VAL A 104 -10.92 5.97 -9.93
CA VAL A 104 -11.47 7.33 -9.86
C VAL A 104 -10.75 8.24 -10.85
N TYR A 105 -11.50 9.16 -11.43
CA TYR A 105 -10.91 10.23 -12.23
C TYR A 105 -10.22 11.25 -11.31
N GLN A 106 -8.92 11.42 -11.47
CA GLN A 106 -8.14 12.39 -10.71
C GLN A 106 -8.18 13.74 -11.44
N GLU A 107 -8.92 14.71 -10.90
CA GLU A 107 -9.05 16.05 -11.51
C GLU A 107 -7.69 16.75 -11.65
N ILE A 108 -6.84 16.65 -10.62
CA ILE A 108 -5.51 17.29 -10.59
C ILE A 108 -4.61 16.77 -11.72
N GLN A 109 -4.63 15.46 -11.96
CA GLN A 109 -3.82 14.84 -13.01
C GLN A 109 -4.54 14.69 -14.36
N LYS A 110 -5.81 15.09 -14.43
CA LYS A 110 -6.69 14.94 -15.60
C LYS A 110 -6.64 13.55 -16.23
N GLN A 111 -6.55 12.53 -15.40
CA GLN A 111 -6.49 11.13 -15.85
C GLN A 111 -7.21 10.21 -14.87
N LYS A 112 -7.73 9.10 -15.39
CA LYS A 112 -8.25 8.03 -14.55
C LYS A 112 -7.10 7.30 -13.87
N ALA A 113 -7.23 7.01 -12.59
CA ALA A 113 -6.25 6.26 -11.84
C ALA A 113 -6.96 5.22 -10.97
N LEU A 114 -6.31 4.08 -10.79
CA LEU A 114 -6.67 3.11 -9.77
C LEU A 114 -6.05 3.61 -8.46
N THR A 115 -6.91 3.97 -7.52
CA THR A 115 -6.58 4.41 -6.17
C THR A 115 -6.78 3.24 -5.22
N ILE A 116 -5.69 2.83 -4.58
CA ILE A 116 -5.71 1.84 -3.51
C ILE A 116 -5.54 2.64 -2.21
N LYS A 117 -6.64 2.84 -1.48
CA LYS A 117 -6.65 3.51 -0.18
C LYS A 117 -6.10 2.55 0.86
N LEU A 118 -5.06 2.99 1.57
CA LEU A 118 -4.45 2.23 2.65
C LEU A 118 -4.93 2.81 3.99
N LEU A 119 -4.97 1.96 5.02
CA LEU A 119 -5.29 2.40 6.38
C LEU A 119 -4.27 3.48 6.84
N PRO A 120 -4.73 4.57 7.47
CA PRO A 120 -3.84 5.59 8.02
C PRO A 120 -2.80 4.98 8.96
N PRO A 121 -1.53 5.42 8.92
CA PRO A 121 -1.03 6.65 8.26
C PRO A 121 -0.48 6.44 6.84
N LYS A 122 -0.68 5.29 6.19
CA LYS A 122 -0.04 5.00 4.90
C LYS A 122 -0.67 5.78 3.74
N ALA A 123 0.18 6.32 2.86
CA ALA A 123 -0.28 7.07 1.69
C ALA A 123 -0.94 6.14 0.66
N PRO A 124 -2.00 6.59 -0.04
CA PRO A 124 -2.67 5.78 -1.05
C PRO A 124 -1.76 5.50 -2.24
N LEU A 125 -1.86 4.29 -2.79
CA LEU A 125 -1.16 3.93 -4.03
C LEU A 125 -2.00 4.36 -5.23
N LEU A 126 -1.38 5.08 -6.16
CA LEU A 126 -2.04 5.62 -7.34
C LEU A 126 -1.40 5.03 -8.61
N ILE A 127 -2.20 4.29 -9.37
CA ILE A 127 -1.76 3.70 -10.65
C ILE A 127 -2.55 4.36 -11.78
N PRO A 128 -1.93 5.22 -12.60
CA PRO A 128 -2.64 5.92 -13.67
C PRO A 128 -3.00 4.97 -14.81
N GLU A 129 -4.12 5.24 -15.48
CA GLU A 129 -4.57 4.48 -16.66
C GLU A 129 -3.52 4.45 -17.77
N SER A 130 -2.79 5.55 -17.95
CA SER A 130 -1.70 5.65 -18.92
C SER A 130 -0.53 4.68 -18.67
N ALA A 131 -0.41 4.14 -17.46
CA ALA A 131 0.62 3.16 -17.09
C ALA A 131 0.22 1.71 -17.39
N VAL A 132 -1.00 1.42 -17.86
CA VAL A 132 -1.47 0.04 -18.10
C VAL A 132 -2.03 -0.10 -19.51
N ASP A 133 -1.77 -1.23 -20.18
CA ASP A 133 -2.29 -1.50 -21.53
C ASP A 133 -3.80 -1.72 -21.55
N ASP A 134 -4.31 -2.53 -20.62
CA ASP A 134 -5.73 -2.81 -20.42
C ASP A 134 -6.12 -2.46 -18.98
N PHE A 135 -6.38 -1.18 -18.77
CA PHE A 135 -6.71 -0.64 -17.45
C PHE A 135 -8.01 -1.20 -16.89
N ALA A 136 -9.00 -1.51 -17.74
CA ALA A 136 -10.27 -2.07 -17.31
C ALA A 136 -10.06 -3.46 -16.72
N ASN A 137 -9.38 -4.35 -17.45
CA ASN A 137 -9.05 -5.69 -16.97
C ASN A 137 -8.16 -5.64 -15.72
N PHE A 138 -7.13 -4.81 -15.73
CA PHE A 138 -6.26 -4.61 -14.57
C PHE A 138 -7.05 -4.19 -13.32
N SER A 139 -7.89 -3.16 -13.43
CA SER A 139 -8.71 -2.67 -12.31
C SER A 139 -9.68 -3.74 -11.81
N ALA A 140 -10.25 -4.54 -12.70
CA ALA A 140 -11.15 -5.63 -12.34
C ALA A 140 -10.42 -6.74 -11.57
N VAL A 141 -9.22 -7.11 -12.02
CA VAL A 141 -8.42 -8.16 -11.36
C VAL A 141 -7.90 -7.72 -10.00
N VAL A 142 -7.44 -6.47 -9.85
CA VAL A 142 -7.03 -5.94 -8.53
C VAL A 142 -8.22 -5.94 -7.57
N LYS A 143 -9.40 -5.49 -8.01
CA LYS A 143 -10.63 -5.54 -7.21
C LYS A 143 -11.04 -6.96 -6.87
N ALA A 144 -10.94 -7.90 -7.81
CA ALA A 144 -11.28 -9.29 -7.57
C ALA A 144 -10.38 -9.92 -6.50
N HIS A 145 -9.07 -9.65 -6.53
CA HIS A 145 -8.14 -10.11 -5.49
C HIS A 145 -8.49 -9.52 -4.12
N PHE A 146 -8.74 -8.21 -4.06
CA PHE A 146 -9.17 -7.54 -2.82
C PHE A 146 -10.48 -8.13 -2.25
N LEU A 147 -11.52 -8.28 -3.09
CA LEU A 147 -12.81 -8.82 -2.68
C LEU A 147 -12.73 -10.27 -2.22
N ALA A 148 -11.92 -11.09 -2.88
CA ALA A 148 -11.75 -12.47 -2.49
C ALA A 148 -10.86 -12.63 -1.24
N HIS A 149 -9.96 -11.68 -0.94
CA HIS A 149 -9.35 -11.58 0.39
C HIS A 149 -10.39 -11.24 1.47
N GLN A 150 -11.25 -10.23 1.25
CA GLN A 150 -12.33 -9.92 2.20
C GLN A 150 -13.30 -11.10 2.38
N GLY A 151 -13.69 -11.77 1.30
CA GLY A 151 -14.53 -12.96 1.34
C GLY A 151 -13.88 -14.13 2.06
N ALA A 152 -12.56 -14.32 1.94
CA ALA A 152 -11.82 -15.31 2.69
C ALA A 152 -11.74 -14.97 4.19
N ALA A 153 -11.53 -13.70 4.54
CA ALA A 153 -11.54 -13.25 5.93
C ALA A 153 -12.93 -13.46 6.59
N VAL A 154 -14.01 -13.15 5.88
CA VAL A 154 -15.39 -13.40 6.34
C VAL A 154 -15.66 -14.89 6.52
N ARG A 155 -15.23 -15.74 5.57
CA ARG A 155 -15.39 -17.20 5.70
C ARG A 155 -14.52 -17.79 6.82
N ALA A 156 -13.33 -17.25 7.05
CA ALA A 156 -12.48 -17.65 8.16
C ALA A 156 -13.15 -17.30 9.50
N ALA A 157 -13.71 -16.09 9.63
CA ALA A 157 -14.49 -15.69 10.79
C ALA A 157 -15.72 -16.59 11.02
N GLN A 158 -16.45 -16.95 9.96
CA GLN A 158 -17.57 -17.90 10.02
C GLN A 158 -17.12 -19.33 10.39
N GLY A 159 -15.98 -19.78 9.88
CA GLY A 159 -15.41 -21.09 10.22
C GLY A 159 -14.90 -21.17 11.65
N ILE A 160 -14.40 -20.06 12.21
CA ILE A 160 -14.05 -19.93 13.63
C ILE A 160 -15.32 -19.95 14.48
N ALA A 161 -16.37 -19.21 14.09
CA ALA A 161 -17.67 -19.24 14.76
C ALA A 161 -18.29 -20.65 14.76
N MET A 162 -18.26 -21.36 13.64
CA MET A 162 -18.75 -22.75 13.55
C MET A 162 -17.87 -23.76 14.32
N LYS A 163 -16.55 -23.55 14.42
CA LYS A 163 -15.68 -24.38 15.27
C LYS A 163 -15.93 -24.13 16.75
N MET A 164 -16.25 -22.90 17.13
CA MET A 164 -16.72 -22.58 18.49
C MET A 164 -18.08 -23.23 18.79
N GLU A 165 -18.97 -23.34 17.81
CA GLU A 165 -20.26 -24.06 17.96
C GLU A 165 -20.10 -25.58 18.13
N LYS A 166 -19.00 -26.16 17.65
CA LYS A 166 -18.72 -27.62 17.74
C LYS A 166 -17.80 -28.03 18.90
N THR A 167 -17.31 -27.07 19.68
CA THR A 167 -16.56 -27.37 20.91
C THR A 167 -17.55 -27.35 22.05
N ASP A 168 -18.00 -28.55 22.44
CA ASP A 168 -19.00 -28.81 23.47
C ASP A 168 -18.46 -28.41 24.86
N VAL A 169 -18.45 -27.10 25.13
CA VAL A 169 -18.50 -26.55 26.46
C VAL A 169 -19.90 -25.96 26.59
N SER A 170 -20.76 -26.71 27.26
CA SER A 170 -22.11 -26.32 27.64
C SER A 170 -22.14 -24.83 28.05
N PRO A 171 -22.82 -23.95 27.29
CA PRO A 171 -23.02 -22.59 27.75
C PRO A 171 -23.99 -22.68 28.92
N ALA A 172 -23.46 -22.43 30.11
CA ALA A 172 -24.25 -22.16 31.30
C ALA A 172 -25.37 -21.19 30.91
N GLY A 173 -26.59 -21.59 31.25
CA GLY A 173 -27.80 -21.15 30.58
C GLY A 173 -27.96 -19.64 30.41
N LYS A 174 -28.72 -19.30 29.36
CA LYS A 174 -29.36 -17.99 29.18
C LYS A 174 -29.92 -17.49 30.51
N ARG A 175 -29.18 -16.62 31.18
CA ARG A 175 -29.74 -15.70 32.16
C ARG A 175 -30.18 -14.46 31.40
N PRO A 176 -31.43 -14.01 31.55
CA PRO A 176 -31.83 -12.70 31.09
C PRO A 176 -31.19 -11.69 32.06
N THR A 177 -29.98 -11.24 31.75
CA THR A 177 -29.33 -10.19 32.54
C THR A 177 -29.90 -8.86 32.07
N LYS A 178 -30.87 -8.38 32.86
CA LYS A 178 -31.19 -6.98 33.13
C LYS A 178 -30.09 -6.01 32.68
N PRO A 179 -30.40 -4.89 32.00
CA PRO A 179 -29.40 -3.86 31.73
C PRO A 179 -29.03 -3.22 33.07
N SER A 180 -27.95 -3.67 33.70
CA SER A 180 -27.24 -2.84 34.66
C SER A 180 -26.51 -1.79 33.84
N GLY A 181 -26.75 -0.51 34.11
CA GLY A 181 -26.19 0.63 33.38
C GLY A 181 -24.68 0.82 33.56
N ASP A 182 -23.92 -0.28 33.67
CA ASP A 182 -22.49 -0.29 33.97
C ASP A 182 -21.71 -0.89 32.79
N VAL A 183 -20.47 -0.40 32.62
CA VAL A 183 -19.53 -0.89 31.62
C VAL A 183 -19.03 -2.28 32.01
N VAL A 184 -19.18 -3.25 31.11
CA VAL A 184 -18.85 -4.67 31.35
C VAL A 184 -17.55 -5.02 30.63
N PHE A 185 -16.60 -5.64 31.32
CA PHE A 185 -15.41 -6.19 30.69
C PHE A 185 -15.79 -7.39 29.81
N ASP A 186 -15.33 -7.37 28.55
CA ASP A 186 -15.57 -8.44 27.60
C ASP A 186 -14.37 -9.39 27.55
N ARG A 187 -13.19 -8.89 27.12
CA ARG A 187 -11.98 -9.71 26.95
C ARG A 187 -10.70 -8.88 26.87
N GLU A 188 -9.56 -9.54 27.07
CA GLU A 188 -8.22 -8.99 26.81
C GLU A 188 -7.59 -9.71 25.61
N GLU A 189 -7.14 -8.95 24.62
CA GLU A 189 -6.40 -9.45 23.46
C GLU A 189 -4.94 -9.00 23.53
N ARG A 190 -4.01 -9.92 23.32
CA ARG A 190 -2.57 -9.62 23.27
C ARG A 190 -2.06 -9.86 21.86
N ILE A 191 -1.58 -8.81 21.23
CA ILE A 191 -1.04 -8.85 19.87
C ILE A 191 0.47 -8.64 19.98
N GLU A 192 1.22 -9.70 19.69
CA GLU A 192 2.66 -9.61 19.52
C GLU A 192 2.96 -8.96 18.17
N ALA A 193 3.77 -7.90 18.16
CA ALA A 193 4.24 -7.24 16.95
C ALA A 193 5.75 -7.50 16.80
N PRO A 194 6.17 -8.58 16.11
CA PRO A 194 7.58 -8.96 16.00
C PRO A 194 8.45 -7.89 15.36
N GLU A 195 7.88 -7.08 14.46
CA GLU A 195 8.56 -5.98 13.78
C GLU A 195 8.90 -4.80 14.71
N LEU A 196 8.16 -4.66 15.82
CA LEU A 196 8.34 -3.61 16.82
C LEU A 196 8.96 -4.14 18.12
N GLY A 197 9.15 -5.46 18.24
CA GLY A 197 9.67 -6.10 19.44
C GLY A 197 8.82 -5.89 20.69
N ALA A 198 7.53 -5.59 20.53
CA ALA A 198 6.61 -5.23 21.61
C ALA A 198 5.33 -6.07 21.58
N THR A 199 4.68 -6.21 22.74
CA THR A 199 3.36 -6.84 22.88
C THR A 199 2.33 -5.77 23.22
N PHE A 200 1.32 -5.63 22.37
CA PHE A 200 0.22 -4.71 22.60
C PHE A 200 -0.92 -5.44 23.31
N ILE A 201 -1.46 -4.81 24.36
CA ILE A 201 -2.53 -5.35 25.20
C ILE A 201 -3.79 -4.51 24.98
N TYR A 202 -4.83 -5.12 24.43
CA TYR A 202 -6.13 -4.51 24.17
C TYR A 202 -7.14 -5.03 25.19
N GLN A 203 -7.60 -4.16 26.10
CA GLN A 203 -8.67 -4.48 27.05
C GLN A 203 -10.00 -3.99 26.49
N ILE A 204 -10.89 -4.92 26.17
CA ILE A 204 -12.14 -4.66 25.48
C ILE A 204 -13.30 -4.74 26.48
N TYR A 205 -14.15 -3.71 26.45
CA TYR A 205 -15.32 -3.53 27.29
C TYR A 205 -16.56 -3.25 26.43
N THR A 206 -17.74 -3.49 26.98
CA THR A 206 -19.02 -3.11 26.40
C THR A 206 -19.74 -2.15 27.33
N ALA A 207 -20.18 -1.00 26.80
CA ALA A 207 -20.97 -0.01 27.51
C ALA A 207 -22.40 0.05 26.97
N PRO A 208 -23.39 0.41 27.81
CA PRO A 208 -24.78 0.54 27.37
C PRO A 208 -25.02 1.76 26.47
N ASP A 209 -24.21 2.81 26.61
CA ASP A 209 -24.34 4.07 25.87
C ASP A 209 -23.01 4.83 25.83
N ALA A 210 -22.94 5.86 24.98
CA ALA A 210 -21.76 6.70 24.81
C ALA A 210 -21.32 7.45 26.09
N ALA A 211 -22.26 7.89 26.93
CA ALA A 211 -21.96 8.64 28.15
C ALA A 211 -21.26 7.73 29.19
N SER A 212 -21.73 6.50 29.32
CA SER A 212 -21.16 5.46 30.17
C SER A 212 -19.76 5.06 29.70
N ALA A 213 -19.55 4.94 28.39
CA ALA A 213 -18.23 4.67 27.81
C ALA A 213 -17.23 5.78 28.12
N GLN A 214 -17.60 7.05 27.89
CA GLN A 214 -16.74 8.20 28.15
C GLN A 214 -16.45 8.37 29.64
N ALA A 215 -17.45 8.19 30.51
CA ALA A 215 -17.28 8.27 31.96
C ALA A 215 -16.34 7.19 32.50
N PHE A 216 -16.39 5.97 31.95
CA PHE A 216 -15.47 4.90 32.28
C PHE A 216 -14.04 5.24 31.84
N LEU A 217 -13.86 5.65 30.59
CA LEU A 217 -12.54 6.02 30.06
C LEU A 217 -11.94 7.21 30.81
N ALA A 218 -12.74 8.20 31.23
CA ALA A 218 -12.27 9.32 32.03
C ALA A 218 -11.70 8.92 33.40
N LYS A 219 -12.23 7.84 34.00
CA LYS A 219 -11.83 7.33 35.31
C LYS A 219 -10.70 6.29 35.26
N THR A 220 -10.43 5.73 34.08
CA THR A 220 -9.44 4.66 33.90
C THR A 220 -8.25 5.18 33.08
N PRO A 221 -7.25 5.81 33.72
CA PRO A 221 -6.06 6.26 33.01
C PRO A 221 -5.21 5.08 32.54
N VAL A 222 -4.65 5.21 31.35
CA VAL A 222 -3.68 4.27 30.79
C VAL A 222 -2.29 4.88 30.97
N HIS A 223 -1.39 4.12 31.59
CA HIS A 223 -0.02 4.57 31.88
C HIS A 223 1.05 3.85 31.06
N ASP A 224 0.70 2.72 30.43
CA ASP A 224 1.62 1.93 29.59
C ASP A 224 1.34 2.21 28.11
N ALA A 225 2.40 2.54 27.37
CA ALA A 225 2.33 2.87 25.95
C ALA A 225 1.84 1.72 25.06
N HIS A 226 1.83 0.49 25.57
CA HIS A 226 1.38 -0.69 24.82
C HIS A 226 0.00 -1.20 25.27
N VAL A 227 -0.67 -0.50 26.18
CA VAL A 227 -2.02 -0.86 26.65
C VAL A 227 -3.04 0.06 25.98
N TYR A 228 -4.12 -0.55 25.49
CA TYR A 228 -5.26 0.15 24.89
C TYR A 228 -6.54 -0.33 25.55
N ILE A 229 -7.42 0.60 25.91
CA ILE A 229 -8.76 0.29 26.42
C ILE A 229 -9.76 0.63 25.32
N LEU A 230 -10.56 -0.35 24.91
CA LEU A 230 -11.63 -0.19 23.92
C LEU A 230 -12.97 -0.44 24.59
N VAL A 231 -13.93 0.45 24.34
CA VAL A 231 -15.29 0.36 24.87
C VAL A 231 -16.27 0.40 23.70
N HIS A 232 -16.86 -0.75 23.39
CA HIS A 232 -17.89 -0.85 22.36
C HIS A 232 -19.24 -0.38 22.91
N THR A 233 -19.94 0.41 22.10
CA THR A 233 -21.32 0.82 22.38
C THR A 233 -22.28 0.14 21.39
N PRO A 234 -23.56 -0.06 21.77
CA PRO A 234 -24.57 -0.60 20.87
C PRO A 234 -24.86 0.29 19.65
N GLU A 235 -24.41 1.55 19.68
CA GLU A 235 -24.47 2.51 18.56
C GLU A 235 -23.46 2.18 17.45
N GLY A 236 -22.59 1.19 17.65
CA GLY A 236 -21.58 0.77 16.68
C GLY A 236 -20.31 1.62 16.72
N ILE A 237 -20.18 2.54 17.68
CA ILE A 237 -19.01 3.38 17.91
C ILE A 237 -18.12 2.74 18.97
N THR A 238 -16.82 2.71 18.73
CA THR A 238 -15.83 2.23 19.71
C THR A 238 -15.07 3.40 20.30
N TYR A 239 -15.17 3.58 21.61
CA TYR A 239 -14.41 4.59 22.34
C TYR A 239 -13.10 3.97 22.83
N CYS A 240 -11.99 4.60 22.48
CA CYS A 240 -10.65 4.11 22.75
C CYS A 240 -9.92 5.05 23.72
N ARG A 241 -9.07 4.48 24.58
CA ARG A 241 -8.12 5.25 25.38
C ARG A 241 -6.75 4.59 25.38
N ASP A 242 -5.74 5.42 25.17
CA ASP A 242 -4.33 5.08 25.32
C ASP A 242 -3.60 6.14 26.17
N VAL A 243 -2.27 6.11 26.17
CA VAL A 243 -1.43 7.08 26.87
C VAL A 243 -1.54 8.52 26.33
N GLN A 244 -1.97 8.71 25.09
CA GLN A 244 -2.10 10.02 24.45
C GLN A 244 -3.47 10.66 24.72
N GLY A 245 -4.50 9.84 24.96
CA GLY A 245 -5.81 10.34 25.37
C GLY A 245 -6.96 9.44 24.95
N THR A 246 -8.16 10.02 24.91
CA THR A 246 -9.41 9.34 24.51
C THR A 246 -9.81 9.77 23.10
N TYR A 247 -10.14 8.82 22.24
CA TYR A 247 -10.58 9.03 20.86
C TYR A 247 -11.64 8.01 20.45
N THR A 248 -12.26 8.19 19.28
CA THR A 248 -13.28 7.29 18.73
C THR A 248 -12.76 6.60 17.47
N GLN A 249 -13.11 5.32 17.30
CA GLN A 249 -12.83 4.51 16.11
C GLN A 249 -14.12 4.17 15.37
#